data_AF-A0A2S7XHH3-F1
#
_entry.id   AF-A0A2S7XHH3-F1
#
_cell.length_a   1.000
_cell.length_b   1.000
_cell.length_c   1.000
_cell.angle_alpha   90.00
_cell.angle_beta   90.00
_cell.angle_gamma   90.00
#
_symmetry.space_group_name_H-M   'P 1'
#
loop_
_entity.id
_entity.type
_entity.pdbx_description
1 polymer ?
#
loop_
_entity_poly.entity_id
_entity_poly.type
_entity_poly.pdbx_seq_one_letter_code
_entity_poly.pdbx_strand_id
1 'polypeptide(L)'
;MNKVQKKSITLHISRIHSEGWWLGNDKEHVAAGTALGSDCTTVIYEPSKKGMTGKFDAINQTWSEVEDKSLNEFFSPVGQFFVIGTPDGDYPDWAVLEVPPEFDPETQTVLYAEKKWTVYPIQIGNSYWNEEGQELLISDFNFTLPEKHTFTRPPKVKKGYAVHLVDGKWKQLEDHREQIAFSKDRDNDEKGDYQVEELGLLPNTHTLLEPEQFDSWNEELGQWQYDPLRYRFVWAQDEKQWQQVKLTKVETELLFYAQDKQIPELYSELRKTHYSEDEYFSLLGDRILLNEYVQQDDFPECGRPTLSGLV
;
A
#
# COMPACT_ATOMS: atom_id res chain seq x y z
N MET A 1 36.62 60.10 -23.24
CA MET A 1 37.27 60.74 -22.07
C MET A 1 36.94 62.23 -22.06
N ASN A 2 36.57 62.76 -20.89
CA ASN A 2 36.21 64.18 -20.72
C ASN A 2 37.43 65.08 -20.90
N LYS A 3 37.24 66.22 -21.58
CA LYS A 3 38.34 67.17 -21.87
C LYS A 3 38.63 68.06 -20.66
N VAL A 4 39.93 68.30 -20.40
CA VAL A 4 40.39 69.26 -19.37
C VAL A 4 39.99 70.67 -19.77
N GLN A 5 39.43 71.42 -18.82
CA GLN A 5 38.96 72.79 -19.03
C GLN A 5 40.08 73.81 -18.76
N LYS A 6 40.27 74.76 -19.67
CA LYS A 6 41.34 75.79 -19.54
C LYS A 6 40.98 76.93 -18.59
N LYS A 7 39.70 77.10 -18.26
CA LYS A 7 39.15 78.11 -17.36
C LYS A 7 38.04 77.48 -16.53
N SER A 8 37.78 78.02 -15.34
CA SER A 8 36.67 77.55 -14.52
C SER A 8 35.35 77.86 -15.22
N ILE A 9 34.50 76.84 -15.37
CA ILE A 9 33.24 76.93 -16.12
C ILE A 9 32.18 76.05 -15.46
N THR A 10 30.93 76.49 -15.52
CA THR A 10 29.77 75.68 -15.14
C THR A 10 29.17 75.05 -16.39
N LEU A 11 29.09 73.73 -16.43
CA LEU A 11 28.58 72.96 -17.56
C LEU A 11 27.21 72.38 -17.22
N HIS A 12 26.30 72.35 -18.20
CA HIS A 12 25.12 71.50 -18.14
C HIS A 12 25.55 70.06 -18.42
N ILE A 13 25.11 69.14 -17.57
CA ILE A 13 25.52 67.74 -17.64
C ILE A 13 24.34 66.80 -17.43
N SER A 14 24.51 65.56 -17.88
CA SER A 14 23.77 64.41 -17.39
C SER A 14 24.65 63.62 -16.42
N ARG A 15 24.10 63.29 -15.25
CA ARG A 15 24.74 62.39 -14.28
C ARG A 15 24.50 60.94 -14.69
N ILE A 16 25.51 60.12 -14.50
CA ILE A 16 25.58 58.74 -14.97
C ILE A 16 25.94 57.84 -13.78
N HIS A 17 25.15 56.79 -13.55
CA HIS A 17 25.45 55.72 -12.62
C HIS A 17 26.73 54.97 -13.05
N SER A 18 27.36 54.23 -12.14
CA SER A 18 28.54 53.41 -12.46
C SER A 18 28.30 52.41 -13.60
N GLU A 19 27.05 52.00 -13.80
CA GLU A 19 26.61 51.08 -14.86
C GLU A 19 26.18 51.78 -16.16
N GLY A 20 26.30 53.10 -16.24
CA GLY A 20 25.96 53.87 -17.45
C GLY A 20 24.55 54.45 -17.47
N TRP A 21 23.73 54.22 -16.42
CA TRP A 21 22.35 54.70 -16.37
C TRP A 21 22.24 56.20 -16.09
N TRP A 22 21.32 56.86 -16.77
CA TRP A 22 21.00 58.26 -16.50
C TRP A 22 20.39 58.44 -15.10
N LEU A 23 20.95 59.37 -14.33
CA LEU A 23 20.49 59.71 -12.97
C LEU A 23 19.81 61.08 -12.89
N GLY A 24 19.70 61.78 -14.01
CA GLY A 24 19.17 63.15 -14.07
C GLY A 24 20.14 64.14 -14.70
N ASN A 25 19.62 65.32 -15.03
CA ASN A 25 20.40 66.43 -15.55
C ASN A 25 20.67 67.46 -14.46
N ASP A 26 21.86 68.05 -14.47
CA ASP A 26 22.31 68.99 -13.45
C ASP A 26 23.31 70.01 -14.05
N LYS A 27 23.79 70.94 -13.22
CA LYS A 27 24.90 71.84 -13.55
C LYS A 27 26.10 71.54 -12.67
N GLU A 28 27.25 71.31 -13.27
CA GLU A 28 28.48 70.97 -12.54
C GLU A 28 29.55 72.04 -12.78
N HIS A 29 30.23 72.48 -11.71
CA HIS A 29 31.32 73.44 -11.81
C HIS A 29 32.65 72.72 -11.98
N VAL A 30 33.35 72.97 -13.08
CA VAL A 30 34.67 72.40 -13.38
C VAL A 30 35.72 73.50 -13.25
N ALA A 31 36.67 73.33 -12.33
CA ALA A 31 37.77 74.26 -12.12
C ALA A 31 38.74 74.30 -13.31
N ALA A 32 39.43 75.43 -13.49
CA ALA A 32 40.50 75.53 -14.47
C ALA A 32 41.59 74.48 -14.19
N GLY A 33 41.99 73.72 -15.21
CA GLY A 33 43.02 72.68 -15.12
C GLY A 33 42.49 71.29 -14.73
N THR A 34 41.19 71.12 -14.47
CA THR A 34 40.57 69.81 -14.20
C THR A 34 39.62 69.39 -15.33
N ALA A 35 39.18 68.13 -15.30
CA ALA A 35 38.18 67.59 -16.22
C ALA A 35 36.89 67.25 -15.46
N LEU A 36 35.79 67.11 -16.21
CA LEU A 36 34.53 66.62 -15.68
C LEU A 36 34.68 65.17 -15.20
N GLY A 37 34.06 64.83 -14.07
CA GLY A 37 34.05 63.47 -13.51
C GLY A 37 33.54 62.43 -14.50
N SER A 38 33.97 61.17 -14.35
CA SER A 38 33.56 60.07 -15.24
C SER A 38 32.08 59.67 -15.07
N ASP A 39 31.47 60.09 -13.97
CA ASP A 39 30.05 59.98 -13.63
C ASP A 39 29.19 61.05 -14.31
N CYS A 40 29.77 61.88 -15.18
CA CYS A 40 29.08 62.99 -15.82
C CYS A 40 29.44 63.10 -17.32
N THR A 41 28.48 63.52 -18.14
CA THR A 41 28.68 63.82 -19.57
C THR A 41 28.04 65.15 -19.95
N THR A 42 28.60 65.86 -20.92
CA THR A 42 27.97 67.05 -21.52
C THR A 42 26.98 66.71 -22.64
N VAL A 43 26.88 65.42 -23.02
CA VAL A 43 25.85 64.94 -23.94
C VAL A 43 24.56 64.77 -23.15
N ILE A 44 23.66 65.73 -23.22
CA ILE A 44 22.43 65.73 -22.42
C ILE A 44 21.46 64.68 -22.93
N TYR A 45 20.97 63.84 -22.02
CA TYR A 45 19.83 62.98 -22.26
C TYR A 45 18.53 63.66 -21.84
N GLU A 46 17.53 63.59 -22.71
CA GLU A 46 16.16 64.00 -22.43
C GLU A 46 15.24 62.80 -22.72
N PRO A 47 14.56 62.25 -21.71
CA PRO A 47 13.64 61.14 -21.92
C PRO A 47 12.54 61.52 -22.93
N SER A 48 12.26 60.64 -23.88
CA SER A 48 11.20 60.87 -24.88
C SER A 48 9.80 60.97 -24.26
N LYS A 49 9.58 60.28 -23.14
CA LYS A 49 8.36 60.32 -22.33
C LYS A 49 8.65 59.93 -20.87
N LYS A 50 7.67 60.15 -19.99
CA LYS A 50 7.74 59.69 -18.60
C LYS A 50 7.88 58.16 -18.56
N GLY A 51 8.79 57.67 -17.72
CA GLY A 51 9.08 56.23 -17.57
C GLY A 51 10.15 55.69 -18.50
N MET A 52 10.85 56.54 -19.25
CA MET A 52 12.04 56.14 -20.03
C MET A 52 13.32 56.57 -19.32
N THR A 53 14.39 55.81 -19.50
CA THR A 53 15.75 56.17 -19.07
C THR A 53 16.77 55.82 -20.16
N GLY A 54 17.98 56.38 -20.04
CA GLY A 54 19.04 56.22 -21.02
C GLY A 54 20.22 55.43 -20.45
N LYS A 55 20.82 54.56 -21.28
CA LYS A 55 22.15 53.97 -21.05
C LYS A 55 23.17 54.71 -21.89
N PHE A 56 24.18 55.29 -21.25
CA PHE A 56 25.22 56.04 -21.93
C PHE A 56 26.33 55.12 -22.45
N ASP A 57 26.56 55.14 -23.75
CA ASP A 57 27.73 54.53 -24.37
C ASP A 57 28.88 55.55 -24.37
N ALA A 58 29.84 55.36 -23.45
CA ALA A 58 30.97 56.26 -23.31
C ALA A 58 31.97 56.21 -24.50
N ILE A 59 31.97 55.12 -25.29
CA ILE A 59 32.85 54.96 -26.47
C ILE A 59 32.27 55.76 -27.62
N ASN A 60 30.98 55.56 -27.90
CA ASN A 60 30.29 56.21 -29.01
C ASN A 60 29.73 57.59 -28.66
N GLN A 61 29.76 57.98 -27.37
CA GLN A 61 29.22 59.25 -26.85
C GLN A 61 27.73 59.43 -27.19
N THR A 62 26.96 58.34 -27.08
CA THR A 62 25.53 58.29 -27.45
C THR A 62 24.70 57.70 -26.33
N TRP A 63 23.40 58.02 -26.33
CA TRP A 63 22.42 57.46 -25.41
C TRP A 63 21.58 56.40 -26.12
N SER A 64 21.39 55.26 -25.47
CA SER A 64 20.39 54.26 -25.86
C SER A 64 19.22 54.34 -24.89
N GLU A 65 18.04 54.67 -25.39
CA GLU A 65 16.83 54.83 -24.57
C GLU A 65 16.13 53.48 -24.36
N VAL A 66 15.71 53.22 -23.12
CA VAL A 66 14.95 52.04 -22.70
C VAL A 66 13.81 52.46 -21.78
N GLU A 67 12.78 51.61 -21.67
CA GLU A 67 11.78 51.76 -20.61
C GLU A 67 12.45 51.50 -19.26
N ASP A 68 12.19 52.37 -18.28
CA ASP A 68 12.69 52.20 -16.92
C ASP A 68 11.80 51.22 -16.17
N LYS A 69 12.21 49.96 -16.15
CA LYS A 69 11.51 48.88 -15.46
C LYS A 69 11.96 48.73 -14.00
N SER A 70 12.84 49.60 -13.48
CA SER A 70 13.47 49.40 -12.16
C SER A 70 12.47 49.29 -11.00
N LEU A 71 11.30 49.93 -11.14
CA LEU A 71 10.21 49.91 -10.17
C LEU A 71 9.08 48.94 -10.53
N ASN A 72 9.23 48.13 -11.59
CA ASN A 72 8.23 47.14 -11.95
C ASN A 72 8.18 46.06 -10.87
N GLU A 73 6.99 45.89 -10.30
CA GLU A 73 6.71 44.97 -9.21
C GLU A 73 6.47 43.55 -9.74
N PHE A 74 6.84 42.55 -8.94
CA PHE A 74 6.48 41.15 -9.14
C PHE A 74 6.54 40.38 -7.83
N PHE A 75 6.01 39.17 -7.84
CA PHE A 75 5.94 38.31 -6.66
C PHE A 75 6.61 36.97 -6.90
N SER A 76 7.11 36.33 -5.84
CA SER A 76 7.45 34.90 -5.88
C SER A 76 6.19 34.04 -5.86
N PRO A 77 6.27 32.75 -6.22
CA PRO A 77 5.15 31.83 -6.09
C PRO A 77 4.57 31.68 -4.68
N VAL A 78 5.28 32.14 -3.64
CA VAL A 78 4.82 32.14 -2.24
C VAL A 78 4.37 33.52 -1.75
N GLY A 79 4.17 34.48 -2.66
CA GLY A 79 3.61 35.80 -2.35
C GLY A 79 4.61 36.83 -1.82
N GLN A 80 5.91 36.56 -1.87
CA GLN A 80 6.92 37.56 -1.47
C GLN A 80 7.07 38.64 -2.56
N PHE A 81 7.09 39.91 -2.15
CA PHE A 81 7.20 41.07 -3.04
C PHE A 81 8.63 41.37 -3.48
N PHE A 82 8.80 41.75 -4.76
CA PHE A 82 10.05 42.15 -5.38
C PHE A 82 9.85 43.29 -6.38
N VAL A 83 10.94 43.97 -6.71
CA VAL A 83 11.05 44.92 -7.84
C VAL A 83 12.27 44.56 -8.70
N ILE A 84 12.24 44.88 -10.00
CA ILE A 84 13.34 44.51 -10.92
C ILE A 84 14.68 45.16 -10.52
N GLY A 85 14.65 46.38 -9.98
CA GLY A 85 15.81 47.06 -9.40
C GLY A 85 16.79 47.66 -10.41
N THR A 86 16.75 47.24 -11.69
CA THR A 86 17.51 47.86 -12.79
C THR A 86 16.59 48.25 -13.95
N PRO A 87 16.92 49.33 -14.70
CA PRO A 87 16.03 49.80 -15.75
C PRO A 87 15.78 48.83 -16.91
N ASP A 88 16.81 48.12 -17.37
CA ASP A 88 16.73 47.16 -18.47
C ASP A 88 16.57 45.70 -18.00
N GLY A 89 16.26 45.48 -16.72
CA GLY A 89 16.09 44.13 -16.19
C GLY A 89 14.86 43.42 -16.76
N ASP A 90 14.93 42.10 -16.77
CA ASP A 90 13.82 41.22 -17.16
C ASP A 90 13.24 40.53 -15.93
N TYR A 91 11.96 40.16 -16.02
CA TYR A 91 11.35 39.31 -15.01
C TYR A 91 12.03 37.94 -14.99
N PRO A 92 12.36 37.39 -13.82
CA PRO A 92 12.81 36.02 -13.73
C PRO A 92 11.69 35.06 -14.17
N ASP A 93 12.04 33.86 -14.64
CA ASP A 93 11.07 32.87 -15.14
C ASP A 93 10.00 32.46 -14.12
N TRP A 94 10.29 32.61 -12.83
CA TRP A 94 9.39 32.29 -11.71
C TRP A 94 8.51 33.47 -11.27
N ALA A 95 8.65 34.64 -11.89
CA ALA A 95 7.92 35.84 -11.51
C ALA A 95 6.41 35.68 -11.70
N VAL A 96 5.66 36.03 -10.67
CA VAL A 96 4.21 36.15 -10.71
C VAL A 96 3.86 37.63 -10.78
N LEU A 97 3.20 38.05 -11.86
CA LEU A 97 2.79 39.45 -12.06
C LEU A 97 1.44 39.78 -11.43
N GLU A 98 0.68 38.74 -11.06
CA GLU A 98 -0.58 38.88 -10.36
C GLU A 98 -0.34 39.13 -8.88
N VAL A 99 -0.95 40.19 -8.35
CA VAL A 99 -0.87 40.51 -6.92
C VAL A 99 -1.53 39.37 -6.12
N PRO A 100 -0.88 38.84 -5.07
CA PRO A 100 -1.48 37.83 -4.22
C PRO A 100 -2.76 38.38 -3.54
N PRO A 101 -3.74 37.51 -3.24
CA PRO A 101 -4.91 37.90 -2.47
C PRO A 101 -4.49 38.37 -1.06
N GLU A 102 -5.34 39.17 -0.42
CA GLU A 102 -5.16 39.54 0.98
C GLU A 102 -5.26 38.29 1.88
N PHE A 103 -4.30 38.12 2.79
CA PHE A 103 -4.23 37.01 3.74
C PHE A 103 -3.54 37.46 5.03
N ASP A 104 -3.76 36.72 6.11
CA ASP A 104 -3.09 36.94 7.39
C ASP A 104 -1.80 36.09 7.48
N PRO A 105 -0.60 36.68 7.44
CA PRO A 105 0.65 35.92 7.45
C PRO A 105 0.94 35.18 8.76
N GLU A 106 0.22 35.46 9.86
CA GLU A 106 0.35 34.72 11.11
C GLU A 106 -0.43 33.39 11.10
N THR A 107 -1.51 33.32 10.31
CA THR A 107 -2.44 32.18 10.30
C THR A 107 -2.61 31.52 8.93
N GLN A 108 -2.07 32.13 7.87
CA GLN A 108 -2.27 31.70 6.49
C GLN A 108 -0.99 31.87 5.65
N THR A 109 -0.93 31.12 4.56
CA THR A 109 0.06 31.26 3.49
C THR A 109 -0.64 31.36 2.13
N VAL A 110 0.11 31.80 1.11
CA VAL A 110 -0.37 31.85 -0.26
C VAL A 110 0.57 31.06 -1.17
N LEU A 111 -0.01 30.42 -2.18
CA LEU A 111 0.74 29.74 -3.23
C LEU A 111 0.12 30.06 -4.59
N TYR A 112 0.97 30.44 -5.54
CA TYR A 112 0.61 30.58 -6.94
C TYR A 112 0.97 29.29 -7.68
N ALA A 113 -0.05 28.56 -8.11
CA ALA A 113 0.08 27.35 -8.89
C ALA A 113 -1.03 27.30 -9.94
N GLU A 114 -0.76 26.67 -11.08
CA GLU A 114 -1.77 26.51 -12.16
C GLU A 114 -2.41 27.84 -12.61
N LYS A 115 -1.63 28.93 -12.57
CA LYS A 115 -2.06 30.31 -12.89
C LYS A 115 -3.17 30.85 -11.97
N LYS A 116 -3.16 30.44 -10.70
CA LYS A 116 -4.12 30.90 -9.71
C LYS A 116 -3.48 30.97 -8.32
N TRP A 117 -3.81 32.03 -7.60
CA TRP A 117 -3.51 32.13 -6.17
C TRP A 117 -4.47 31.29 -5.33
N THR A 118 -3.93 30.53 -4.39
CA THR A 118 -4.71 29.83 -3.37
C THR A 118 -4.17 30.20 -1.98
N VAL A 119 -5.10 30.54 -1.07
CA VAL A 119 -4.80 30.82 0.34
C VAL A 119 -4.96 29.53 1.13
N TYR A 120 -3.95 29.19 1.92
CA TYR A 120 -3.93 28.01 2.78
C TYR A 120 -3.90 28.43 4.25
N PRO A 121 -4.69 27.81 5.13
CA PRO A 121 -4.49 27.97 6.57
C PRO A 121 -3.20 27.28 7.02
N ILE A 122 -2.46 27.90 7.93
CA ILE A 122 -1.31 27.28 8.59
C ILE A 122 -1.84 26.27 9.60
N GLN A 123 -1.66 24.99 9.30
CA GLN A 123 -2.14 23.88 10.14
C GLN A 123 -1.00 22.98 10.64
N ILE A 124 0.24 23.45 10.57
CA ILE A 124 1.44 22.72 11.00
C ILE A 124 1.22 22.16 12.42
N GLY A 125 1.48 20.86 12.58
CA GLY A 125 1.34 20.15 13.85
C GLY A 125 -0.08 19.70 14.19
N ASN A 126 -1.10 20.09 13.43
CA ASN A 126 -2.43 19.50 13.58
C ASN A 126 -2.44 18.04 13.11
N SER A 127 -3.22 17.21 13.79
CA SER A 127 -3.40 15.81 13.45
C SER A 127 -4.41 15.62 12.32
N TYR A 128 -4.14 14.63 11.49
CA TYR A 128 -5.09 14.03 10.56
C TYR A 128 -4.91 12.51 10.57
N TRP A 129 -5.86 11.78 10.00
CA TRP A 129 -5.85 10.31 10.03
C TRP A 129 -6.00 9.74 8.62
N ASN A 130 -5.30 8.64 8.36
CA ASN A 130 -5.45 7.85 7.14
C ASN A 130 -6.65 6.89 7.22
N GLU A 131 -6.85 6.02 6.23
CA GLU A 131 -8.02 5.14 6.19
C GLU A 131 -8.03 4.06 7.27
N GLU A 132 -6.87 3.67 7.80
CA GLU A 132 -6.72 2.70 8.90
C GLU A 132 -6.81 3.35 10.30
N GLY A 133 -6.96 4.66 10.39
CA GLY A 133 -6.99 5.37 11.68
C GLY A 133 -5.62 5.63 12.30
N GLN A 134 -4.55 5.53 11.51
CA GLN A 134 -3.23 5.97 11.92
C GLN A 134 -3.18 7.50 11.97
N GLU A 135 -2.67 8.03 13.07
CA GLU A 135 -2.48 9.47 13.26
C GLU A 135 -1.22 9.95 12.51
N LEU A 136 -1.38 11.05 11.78
CA LEU A 136 -0.34 11.74 11.03
C LEU A 136 -0.38 13.22 11.40
N LEU A 137 0.76 13.91 11.25
CA LEU A 137 0.88 15.34 11.55
C LEU A 137 1.14 16.13 10.28
N ILE A 138 0.50 17.30 10.17
CA ILE A 138 0.74 18.22 9.06
C ILE A 138 2.12 18.87 9.23
N SER A 139 2.99 18.72 8.23
CA SER A 139 4.34 19.29 8.20
C SER A 139 4.52 20.41 7.17
N ASP A 140 3.55 20.58 6.25
CA ASP A 140 3.67 21.50 5.12
C ASP A 140 2.76 22.71 5.29
N PHE A 141 3.26 23.90 4.94
CA PHE A 141 2.51 25.15 5.08
C PHE A 141 1.30 25.22 4.13
N ASN A 142 1.44 24.68 2.92
CA ASN A 142 0.40 24.69 1.89
C ASN A 142 -0.30 23.31 1.81
N PHE A 143 -0.71 22.78 2.97
CA PHE A 143 -1.26 21.43 3.06
C PHE A 143 -2.66 21.32 2.45
N THR A 144 -2.86 20.25 1.68
CA THR A 144 -4.18 19.79 1.26
C THR A 144 -4.40 18.39 1.81
N LEU A 145 -5.58 18.16 2.38
CA LEU A 145 -5.93 16.85 2.91
C LEU A 145 -5.94 15.84 1.75
N PRO A 146 -5.10 14.78 1.79
CA PRO A 146 -5.08 13.80 0.72
C PRO A 146 -6.39 13.01 0.64
N GLU A 147 -6.60 12.33 -0.48
CA GLU A 147 -7.70 11.37 -0.60
C GLU A 147 -7.61 10.29 0.49
N LYS A 148 -8.76 9.74 0.91
CA LYS A 148 -8.87 8.72 1.96
C LYS A 148 -8.31 9.14 3.33
N HIS A 149 -8.19 10.44 3.58
CA HIS A 149 -7.82 10.98 4.89
C HIS A 149 -8.94 11.82 5.49
N THR A 150 -8.89 12.06 6.79
CA THR A 150 -9.85 12.91 7.49
C THR A 150 -9.19 13.67 8.65
N PHE A 151 -9.70 14.86 8.96
CA PHE A 151 -9.40 15.56 10.21
C PHE A 151 -10.26 15.05 11.39
N THR A 152 -11.19 14.14 11.14
CA THR A 152 -12.03 13.57 12.18
C THR A 152 -11.30 12.39 12.83
N ARG A 153 -11.06 12.48 14.13
CA ARG A 153 -10.43 11.37 14.88
C ARG A 153 -11.25 10.07 14.76
N PRO A 154 -10.61 8.90 14.61
CA PRO A 154 -11.31 7.62 14.64
C PRO A 154 -12.01 7.39 15.99
N PRO A 155 -13.18 6.73 15.98
CA PRO A 155 -13.89 6.39 17.20
C PRO A 155 -13.15 5.31 18.00
N LYS A 156 -13.52 5.13 19.27
CA LYS A 156 -12.98 4.04 20.08
C LYS A 156 -13.39 2.68 19.49
N VAL A 157 -12.40 1.86 19.23
CA VAL A 157 -12.54 0.52 18.65
C VAL A 157 -13.22 -0.44 19.64
N LYS A 158 -14.22 -1.18 19.18
CA LYS A 158 -14.85 -2.28 19.94
C LYS A 158 -13.99 -3.54 19.85
N LYS A 159 -14.06 -4.41 20.86
CA LYS A 159 -13.34 -5.70 20.84
C LYS A 159 -13.80 -6.53 19.62
N GLY A 160 -12.84 -7.03 18.83
CA GLY A 160 -13.11 -7.82 17.60
C GLY A 160 -13.48 -6.99 16.37
N TYR A 161 -13.33 -5.66 16.44
CA TYR A 161 -13.55 -4.76 15.32
C TYR A 161 -12.29 -3.94 15.07
N ALA A 162 -12.16 -3.41 13.87
CA ALA A 162 -11.23 -2.34 13.51
C ALA A 162 -12.02 -1.14 12.98
N VAL A 163 -11.40 0.04 13.05
CA VAL A 163 -11.95 1.26 12.44
C VAL A 163 -11.38 1.43 11.05
N HIS A 164 -12.24 1.79 10.11
CA HIS A 164 -11.82 2.06 8.74
C HIS A 164 -12.60 3.24 8.16
N LEU A 165 -11.92 4.12 7.42
CA LEU A 165 -12.54 5.27 6.80
C LEU A 165 -13.14 4.88 5.44
N VAL A 166 -14.46 4.81 5.36
CA VAL A 166 -15.18 4.45 4.13
C VAL A 166 -16.06 5.61 3.72
N ASP A 167 -15.85 6.15 2.52
CA ASP A 167 -16.56 7.32 1.98
C ASP A 167 -16.51 8.54 2.92
N GLY A 168 -15.34 8.79 3.52
CA GLY A 168 -15.12 9.90 4.45
C GLY A 168 -15.79 9.75 5.82
N LYS A 169 -16.33 8.56 6.14
CA LYS A 169 -16.96 8.26 7.44
C LYS A 169 -16.31 7.05 8.09
N TRP A 170 -16.03 7.16 9.38
CA TRP A 170 -15.54 6.03 10.17
C TRP A 170 -16.60 4.95 10.28
N LYS A 171 -16.26 3.75 9.83
CA LYS A 171 -17.03 2.52 10.06
C LYS A 171 -16.24 1.61 10.99
N GLN A 172 -16.95 0.81 11.77
CA GLN A 172 -16.37 -0.31 12.50
C GLN A 172 -16.66 -1.58 11.71
N LEU A 173 -15.60 -2.25 11.30
CA LEU A 173 -15.66 -3.50 10.54
C LEU A 173 -15.13 -4.62 11.41
N GLU A 174 -15.69 -5.81 11.28
CA GLU A 174 -15.19 -6.97 12.02
C GLU A 174 -13.74 -7.25 11.62
N ASP A 175 -12.90 -7.49 12.61
CA ASP A 175 -11.48 -7.76 12.40
C ASP A 175 -11.21 -9.23 12.66
N HIS A 176 -11.29 -10.00 11.59
CA HIS A 176 -10.98 -11.42 11.57
C HIS A 176 -9.63 -11.71 10.93
N ARG A 177 -8.82 -10.67 10.65
CA ARG A 177 -7.54 -10.83 9.96
C ARG A 177 -6.63 -11.79 10.72
N GLU A 178 -5.79 -12.51 9.98
CA GLU A 178 -4.89 -13.56 10.48
C GLU A 178 -5.58 -14.83 11.01
N GLN A 179 -6.92 -14.84 11.12
CA GLN A 179 -7.67 -16.06 11.42
C GLN A 179 -7.92 -16.86 10.13
N ILE A 180 -8.12 -18.16 10.27
CA ILE A 180 -8.50 -19.05 9.16
C ILE A 180 -10.02 -19.06 9.04
N ALA A 181 -10.52 -18.74 7.85
CA ALA A 181 -11.90 -18.92 7.45
C ALA A 181 -12.05 -20.29 6.79
N PHE A 182 -12.78 -21.19 7.43
CA PHE A 182 -13.02 -22.55 6.96
C PHE A 182 -14.22 -22.59 6.01
N SER A 183 -14.08 -23.28 4.87
CA SER A 183 -15.16 -23.47 3.91
C SER A 183 -16.23 -24.39 4.50
N LYS A 184 -17.49 -23.92 4.52
CA LYS A 184 -18.64 -24.72 4.94
C LYS A 184 -18.90 -25.91 4.00
N ASP A 185 -18.51 -25.76 2.73
CA ASP A 185 -18.52 -26.84 1.75
C ASP A 185 -17.12 -27.45 1.69
N ARG A 186 -16.93 -28.56 2.41
CA ARG A 186 -15.63 -29.25 2.52
C ARG A 186 -15.32 -30.15 1.34
N ASP A 187 -16.28 -30.36 0.43
CA ASP A 187 -16.10 -31.21 -0.75
C ASP A 187 -15.84 -30.39 -2.01
N ASN A 188 -15.80 -29.06 -1.88
CA ASN A 188 -15.56 -28.12 -2.96
C ASN A 188 -14.30 -27.29 -2.75
N ASP A 189 -13.27 -27.61 -3.51
CA ASP A 189 -11.96 -26.97 -3.43
C ASP A 189 -11.89 -25.58 -4.10
N GLU A 190 -12.94 -25.12 -4.81
CA GLU A 190 -12.87 -23.85 -5.55
C GLU A 190 -12.66 -22.63 -4.66
N LYS A 191 -13.16 -22.69 -3.41
CA LYS A 191 -13.02 -21.61 -2.44
C LYS A 191 -12.01 -21.93 -1.35
N GLY A 192 -12.00 -23.18 -0.89
CA GLY A 192 -11.05 -23.69 0.11
C GLY A 192 -11.03 -22.89 1.42
N ASP A 193 -10.21 -23.34 2.36
CA ASP A 193 -9.94 -22.56 3.57
C ASP A 193 -8.94 -21.45 3.23
N TYR A 194 -9.09 -20.27 3.83
CA TYR A 194 -8.19 -19.16 3.59
C TYR A 194 -7.92 -18.32 4.84
N GLN A 195 -6.75 -17.69 4.89
CA GLN A 195 -6.43 -16.71 5.93
C GLN A 195 -7.09 -15.37 5.58
N VAL A 196 -7.83 -14.79 6.53
CA VAL A 196 -8.48 -13.51 6.32
C VAL A 196 -7.44 -12.39 6.28
N GLU A 197 -7.45 -11.58 5.23
CA GLU A 197 -6.54 -10.44 5.05
C GLU A 197 -7.25 -9.09 5.14
N GLU A 198 -8.54 -9.06 4.80
CA GLU A 198 -9.36 -7.85 4.75
C GLU A 198 -10.29 -7.72 5.94
N LEU A 199 -10.64 -6.48 6.28
CA LEU A 199 -11.65 -6.17 7.29
C LEU A 199 -13.06 -6.40 6.74
N GLY A 200 -13.95 -6.88 7.61
CA GLY A 200 -15.37 -6.98 7.31
C GLY A 200 -15.95 -8.35 7.58
N LEU A 201 -17.17 -8.53 7.09
CA LEU A 201 -17.91 -9.79 7.24
C LEU A 201 -17.28 -10.86 6.36
N LEU A 202 -17.20 -12.06 6.93
CA LEU A 202 -16.89 -13.24 6.13
C LEU A 202 -18.02 -13.52 5.14
N PRO A 203 -17.71 -14.02 3.94
CA PRO A 203 -18.73 -14.50 3.03
C PRO A 203 -19.52 -15.62 3.70
N ASN A 204 -20.82 -15.71 3.40
CA ASN A 204 -21.71 -16.72 4.00
C ASN A 204 -21.27 -18.18 3.73
N THR A 205 -20.34 -18.41 2.82
CA THR A 205 -19.77 -19.73 2.53
C THR A 205 -18.68 -20.17 3.51
N HIS A 206 -18.22 -19.29 4.40
CA HIS A 206 -17.15 -19.60 5.36
C HIS A 206 -17.56 -19.33 6.80
N THR A 207 -16.81 -19.91 7.72
CA THR A 207 -16.96 -19.77 9.17
C THR A 207 -15.59 -19.71 9.84
N LEU A 208 -15.50 -19.13 11.04
CA LEU A 208 -14.27 -19.18 11.87
C LEU A 208 -14.22 -20.41 12.78
N LEU A 209 -15.29 -21.21 12.77
CA LEU A 209 -15.32 -22.45 13.52
C LEU A 209 -14.46 -23.48 12.77
N GLU A 210 -13.51 -24.08 13.46
CA GLU A 210 -12.69 -25.16 12.91
C GLU A 210 -13.51 -26.47 12.86
N PRO A 211 -13.54 -27.18 11.72
CA PRO A 211 -14.19 -28.50 11.63
C PRO A 211 -13.34 -29.59 12.27
N GLU A 212 -13.97 -30.58 12.90
CA GLU A 212 -13.30 -31.84 13.18
C GLU A 212 -13.17 -32.68 11.90
N GLN A 213 -12.31 -33.70 11.95
CA GLN A 213 -11.95 -34.53 10.78
C GLN A 213 -13.16 -35.04 9.99
N PHE A 214 -14.21 -35.49 10.69
CA PHE A 214 -15.40 -36.12 10.12
C PHE A 214 -16.65 -35.25 10.18
N ASP A 215 -16.50 -33.94 10.37
CA ASP A 215 -17.63 -33.03 10.42
C ASP A 215 -18.05 -32.55 9.02
N SER A 216 -19.35 -32.33 8.88
CA SER A 216 -19.99 -31.57 7.79
C SER A 216 -20.75 -30.38 8.38
N TRP A 217 -20.87 -29.29 7.61
CA TRP A 217 -21.55 -28.10 8.07
C TRP A 217 -23.06 -28.30 8.13
N ASN A 218 -23.69 -28.01 9.27
CA ASN A 218 -25.14 -28.04 9.41
C ASN A 218 -25.70 -26.62 9.29
N GLU A 219 -26.38 -26.31 8.18
CA GLU A 219 -26.95 -24.98 7.92
C GLU A 219 -28.09 -24.59 8.86
N GLU A 220 -28.84 -25.56 9.40
CA GLU A 220 -29.94 -25.28 10.34
C GLU A 220 -29.41 -24.89 11.72
N LEU A 221 -28.33 -25.54 12.17
CA LEU A 221 -27.69 -25.28 13.46
C LEU A 221 -26.61 -24.21 13.39
N GLY A 222 -26.11 -23.89 12.19
CA GLY A 222 -25.02 -22.96 11.98
C GLY A 222 -23.71 -23.39 12.65
N GLN A 223 -23.43 -24.70 12.67
CA GLN A 223 -22.25 -25.29 13.30
C GLN A 223 -21.83 -26.59 12.61
N TRP A 224 -20.60 -27.02 12.87
CA TRP A 224 -20.10 -28.34 12.48
C TRP A 224 -20.85 -29.46 13.20
N GLN A 225 -21.13 -30.54 12.48
CA GLN A 225 -21.75 -31.74 13.02
C GLN A 225 -21.10 -32.99 12.43
N TYR A 226 -20.87 -33.99 13.28
CA TYR A 226 -20.35 -35.28 12.87
C TYR A 226 -21.18 -35.88 11.73
N ASP A 227 -20.48 -36.23 10.65
CA ASP A 227 -21.04 -36.85 9.46
C ASP A 227 -20.57 -38.32 9.37
N PRO A 228 -21.47 -39.29 9.61
CA PRO A 228 -21.15 -40.71 9.49
C PRO A 228 -20.62 -41.10 8.11
N LEU A 229 -21.02 -40.41 7.04
CA LEU A 229 -20.57 -40.71 5.67
C LEU A 229 -19.08 -40.39 5.49
N ARG A 230 -18.58 -39.33 6.14
CA ARG A 230 -17.15 -39.00 6.13
C ARG A 230 -16.33 -40.02 6.89
N TYR A 231 -16.85 -40.51 8.02
CA TYR A 231 -16.18 -41.57 8.80
C TYR A 231 -16.21 -42.95 8.12
N ARG A 232 -17.25 -43.23 7.32
CA ARG A 232 -17.46 -44.53 6.68
C ARG A 232 -16.24 -45.03 5.90
N PHE A 233 -15.49 -44.14 5.24
CA PHE A 233 -14.28 -44.52 4.52
C PHE A 233 -13.17 -45.02 5.43
N VAL A 234 -12.95 -44.36 6.58
CA VAL A 234 -11.93 -44.77 7.57
C VAL A 234 -12.34 -46.10 8.18
N TRP A 235 -13.60 -46.24 8.59
CA TRP A 235 -14.12 -47.49 9.12
C TRP A 235 -13.97 -48.65 8.12
N ALA A 236 -14.24 -48.42 6.84
CA ALA A 236 -14.06 -49.42 5.78
C ALA A 236 -12.60 -49.87 5.64
N GLN A 237 -11.62 -48.98 5.85
CA GLN A 237 -10.20 -49.35 5.84
C GLN A 237 -9.82 -50.16 7.08
N ASP A 238 -10.28 -49.74 8.26
CA ASP A 238 -10.04 -50.46 9.52
C ASP A 238 -10.58 -51.89 9.46
N GLU A 239 -11.78 -52.07 8.90
CA GLU A 239 -12.37 -53.40 8.72
C GLU A 239 -11.65 -54.24 7.66
N LYS A 240 -11.17 -53.64 6.56
CA LYS A 240 -10.31 -54.34 5.59
C LYS A 240 -9.00 -54.79 6.23
N GLN A 241 -8.40 -53.96 7.07
CA GLN A 241 -7.17 -54.32 7.78
C GLN A 241 -7.41 -55.45 8.77
N TRP A 242 -8.50 -55.39 9.54
CA TRP A 242 -8.90 -56.48 10.44
C TRP A 242 -9.11 -57.79 9.66
N GLN A 243 -9.85 -57.73 8.56
CA GLN A 243 -10.13 -58.87 7.69
C GLN A 243 -8.82 -59.47 7.15
N GLN A 244 -7.91 -58.65 6.64
CA GLN A 244 -6.65 -59.12 6.08
C GLN A 244 -5.77 -59.78 7.15
N VAL A 245 -5.72 -59.21 8.36
CA VAL A 245 -4.97 -59.81 9.47
C VAL A 245 -5.54 -61.18 9.85
N LYS A 246 -6.87 -61.32 9.91
CA LYS A 246 -7.50 -62.62 10.20
C LYS A 246 -7.32 -63.62 9.07
N LEU A 247 -7.51 -63.19 7.83
CA LEU A 247 -7.35 -64.04 6.64
C LEU A 247 -5.93 -64.59 6.54
N THR A 248 -4.91 -63.76 6.71
CA THR A 248 -3.50 -64.20 6.68
C THR A 248 -3.23 -65.30 7.71
N LYS A 249 -3.79 -65.21 8.92
CA LYS A 249 -3.58 -66.25 9.93
C LYS A 249 -4.31 -67.55 9.57
N VAL A 250 -5.55 -67.47 9.08
CA VAL A 250 -6.31 -68.64 8.60
C VAL A 250 -5.57 -69.32 7.44
N GLU A 251 -5.09 -68.56 6.46
CA GLU A 251 -4.33 -69.10 5.33
C GLU A 251 -3.00 -69.72 5.77
N THR A 252 -2.36 -69.16 6.80
CA THR A 252 -1.15 -69.72 7.40
C THR A 252 -1.42 -71.08 8.06
N GLU A 253 -2.50 -71.22 8.84
CA GLU A 253 -2.87 -72.50 9.45
C GLU A 253 -3.29 -73.55 8.41
N LEU A 254 -4.03 -73.14 7.37
CA LEU A 254 -4.37 -74.01 6.24
C LEU A 254 -3.11 -74.50 5.50
N LEU A 255 -2.09 -73.64 5.35
CA LEU A 255 -0.81 -74.02 4.76
C LEU A 255 -0.05 -75.02 5.65
N PHE A 256 0.01 -74.80 6.96
CA PHE A 256 0.65 -75.75 7.87
C PHE A 256 -0.04 -77.11 7.85
N TYR A 257 -1.37 -77.14 7.90
CA TYR A 257 -2.14 -78.38 7.75
C TYR A 257 -1.79 -79.12 6.46
N ALA A 258 -1.75 -78.41 5.31
CA ALA A 258 -1.43 -79.01 4.02
C ALA A 258 0.00 -79.57 3.97
N GLN A 259 0.96 -78.90 4.61
CA GLN A 259 2.35 -79.37 4.75
C GLN A 259 2.44 -80.59 5.68
N ASP A 260 1.74 -80.55 6.82
CA ASP A 260 1.72 -81.62 7.81
C ASP A 260 1.11 -82.92 7.27
N LYS A 261 0.11 -82.83 6.39
CA LYS A 261 -0.47 -83.99 5.70
C LYS A 261 0.50 -84.69 4.75
N GLN A 262 1.57 -84.02 4.31
CA GLN A 262 2.63 -84.65 3.52
C GLN A 262 3.63 -85.41 4.38
N ILE A 263 3.66 -85.14 5.70
CA ILE A 263 4.54 -85.86 6.64
C ILE A 263 3.96 -87.26 6.86
N PRO A 264 4.73 -88.33 6.58
CA PRO A 264 4.30 -89.70 6.82
C PRO A 264 3.87 -89.93 8.27
N GLU A 265 2.89 -90.81 8.49
CA GLU A 265 2.29 -91.02 9.82
C GLU A 265 3.29 -91.46 10.90
N LEU A 266 4.37 -92.15 10.50
CA LEU A 266 5.47 -92.53 11.37
C LEU A 266 6.19 -91.34 12.01
N TYR A 267 6.06 -90.15 11.43
CA TYR A 267 6.66 -88.89 11.87
C TYR A 267 5.58 -87.84 12.24
N SER A 268 4.37 -88.28 12.58
CA SER A 268 3.23 -87.41 12.88
C SER A 268 3.47 -86.45 14.05
N GLU A 269 4.38 -86.79 14.96
CA GLU A 269 4.84 -85.95 16.07
C GLU A 269 5.64 -84.71 15.62
N LEU A 270 6.13 -84.69 14.39
CA LEU A 270 6.84 -83.55 13.80
C LEU A 270 5.89 -82.54 13.11
N ARG A 271 4.60 -82.86 13.03
CA ARG A 271 3.59 -81.97 12.46
C ARG A 271 3.42 -80.73 13.34
N LYS A 272 3.20 -79.59 12.71
CA LYS A 272 2.99 -78.31 13.39
C LYS A 272 1.56 -78.17 13.93
N THR A 273 0.59 -78.74 13.22
CA THR A 273 -0.83 -78.67 13.51
C THR A 273 -1.38 -80.07 13.79
N HIS A 274 -2.40 -80.13 14.65
CA HIS A 274 -3.12 -81.36 14.99
C HIS A 274 -4.62 -81.24 14.71
N TYR A 275 -4.99 -80.41 13.73
CA TYR A 275 -6.40 -80.22 13.37
C TYR A 275 -7.04 -81.52 12.88
N SER A 276 -8.24 -81.78 13.38
CA SER A 276 -9.18 -82.75 12.82
C SER A 276 -9.66 -82.32 11.43
N GLU A 277 -10.32 -83.23 10.71
CA GLU A 277 -10.94 -82.88 9.43
C GLU A 277 -12.03 -81.81 9.59
N ASP A 278 -12.81 -81.87 10.67
CA ASP A 278 -13.85 -80.88 10.97
C ASP A 278 -13.27 -79.48 11.26
N GLU A 279 -12.15 -79.41 11.98
CA GLU A 279 -11.43 -78.14 12.21
C GLU A 279 -10.81 -77.58 10.93
N TYR A 280 -10.31 -78.44 10.04
CA TYR A 280 -9.85 -78.03 8.71
C TYR A 280 -10.99 -77.45 7.85
N PHE A 281 -12.16 -78.11 7.81
CA PHE A 281 -13.33 -77.57 7.14
C PHE A 281 -13.81 -76.26 7.77
N SER A 282 -13.67 -76.11 9.08
CA SER A 282 -13.98 -74.86 9.79
C SER A 282 -13.05 -73.72 9.37
N LEU A 283 -11.74 -73.96 9.22
CA LEU A 283 -10.78 -72.99 8.68
C LEU A 283 -11.08 -72.60 7.22
N LEU A 284 -11.51 -73.56 6.38
CA LEU A 284 -11.97 -73.26 5.02
C LEU A 284 -13.23 -72.40 5.03
N GLY A 285 -14.17 -72.67 5.94
CA GLY A 285 -15.35 -71.84 6.16
C GLY A 285 -14.99 -70.41 6.56
N ASP A 286 -14.10 -70.25 7.54
CA ASP A 286 -13.59 -68.94 7.97
C ASP A 286 -12.94 -68.16 6.82
N ARG A 287 -12.17 -68.85 5.97
CA ARG A 287 -11.57 -68.24 4.78
C ARG A 287 -12.62 -67.70 3.82
N ILE A 288 -13.71 -68.44 3.58
CA ILE A 288 -14.81 -67.99 2.72
C ILE A 288 -15.50 -66.78 3.33
N LEU A 289 -15.90 -66.87 4.61
CA LEU A 289 -16.58 -65.80 5.33
C LEU A 289 -15.78 -64.49 5.33
N LEU A 290 -14.46 -64.57 5.53
CA LEU A 290 -13.57 -63.41 5.50
C LEU A 290 -13.45 -62.79 4.10
N ASN A 291 -13.52 -63.58 3.03
CA ASN A 291 -13.49 -63.06 1.66
C ASN A 291 -14.83 -62.44 1.25
N GLU A 292 -15.94 -63.05 1.65
CA GLU A 292 -17.30 -62.55 1.37
C GLU A 292 -17.61 -61.28 2.16
N TYR A 293 -17.09 -61.14 3.39
CA TYR A 293 -17.33 -59.98 4.26
C TYR A 293 -17.08 -58.64 3.57
N VAL A 294 -15.96 -58.48 2.86
CA VAL A 294 -15.60 -57.24 2.17
C VAL A 294 -16.35 -57.02 0.85
N GLN A 295 -17.12 -58.00 0.41
CA GLN A 295 -17.92 -57.96 -0.83
C GLN A 295 -19.40 -57.66 -0.56
N GLN A 296 -19.81 -57.54 0.70
CA GLN A 296 -21.19 -57.26 1.05
C GLN A 296 -21.57 -55.82 0.67
N ASP A 297 -22.79 -55.64 0.15
CA ASP A 297 -23.29 -54.34 -0.34
C ASP A 297 -23.33 -53.26 0.75
N ASP A 298 -23.53 -53.69 2.00
CA ASP A 298 -23.59 -52.86 3.19
C ASP A 298 -22.26 -52.80 3.95
N PHE A 299 -21.14 -53.27 3.39
CA PHE A 299 -19.82 -53.09 4.00
C PHE A 299 -19.50 -51.59 4.25
N PRO A 300 -18.92 -51.21 5.41
CA PRO A 300 -18.52 -52.03 6.57
C PRO A 300 -19.60 -52.25 7.65
N GLU A 301 -20.85 -51.83 7.41
CA GLU A 301 -21.96 -51.78 8.37
C GLU A 301 -22.58 -53.15 8.67
N CYS A 302 -22.34 -54.16 7.83
CA CYS A 302 -22.86 -55.53 7.98
C CYS A 302 -22.40 -56.27 9.25
N GLY A 303 -21.40 -55.74 9.96
CA GLY A 303 -20.82 -56.38 11.13
C GLY A 303 -19.88 -57.54 10.79
N ARG A 304 -18.95 -57.83 11.70
CA ARG A 304 -17.93 -58.86 11.46
C ARG A 304 -18.54 -60.27 11.44
N PRO A 305 -18.08 -61.17 10.54
CA PRO A 305 -18.51 -62.56 10.53
C PRO A 305 -18.09 -63.28 11.81
N THR A 306 -18.88 -64.27 12.23
CA THR A 306 -18.53 -65.15 13.35
C THR A 306 -17.62 -66.27 12.83
N LEU A 307 -16.36 -66.26 13.28
CA LEU A 307 -15.35 -67.26 12.90
C LEU A 307 -15.34 -68.45 13.87
N SER A 308 -14.76 -69.57 13.46
CA SER A 308 -14.65 -70.81 14.23
C SER A 308 -13.90 -70.69 15.56
N GLY A 309 -13.09 -69.64 15.73
CA GLY A 309 -12.27 -69.41 16.92
C GLY A 309 -10.96 -70.20 16.95
N LEU A 310 -10.64 -70.92 15.87
CA LEU A 310 -9.36 -71.61 15.70
C LEU A 310 -8.18 -70.63 15.54
N VAL A 311 -8.46 -69.34 15.26
CA VAL A 311 -7.49 -68.26 14.98
C VAL A 311 -7.95 -66.88 15.48
#